data_AF-A0A7C7HXC0-F1
#
_entry.id   AF-A0A7C7HXC0-F1
#
_cell.length_a   1.000
_cell.length_b   1.000
_cell.length_c   1.000
_cell.angle_alpha   90.00
_cell.angle_beta   90.00
_cell.angle_gamma   90.00
#
_symmetry.space_group_name_H-M   'P 1'
#
loop_
_entity.id
_entity.type
_entity.pdbx_description
1 polymer ?
#
loop_
_entity_poly.entity_id
_entity_poly.type
_entity_poly.pdbx_seq_one_letter_code
_entity_poly.pdbx_strand_id
1 'polypeptide(L)'
;MTDPKLFQLTEEDKAHYMDLIEKIDTVHSRAITRVLGRKISGMLDEGRLNSVEVALIDDIAKLMGILELYPELPQPVVKKILFAMTYFVDENDEIPDMIPDYGYLDDVKVVEWVIDDIQDQIPPMTKS
;
A
#
# COMPACT_ATOMS: atom_id res chain seq x y z
N MET A 1 -4.06 20.51 -6.30
CA MET A 1 -4.43 19.20 -6.85
C MET A 1 -3.25 18.69 -7.64
N THR A 2 -2.53 17.74 -7.06
CA THR A 2 -1.44 17.02 -7.73
C THR A 2 -2.07 15.98 -8.65
N ASP A 3 -1.64 15.93 -9.91
CA ASP A 3 -2.11 14.90 -10.85
C ASP A 3 -1.38 13.59 -10.56
N PRO A 4 -2.09 12.50 -10.16
CA PRO A 4 -1.46 11.22 -9.90
C PRO A 4 -0.78 10.61 -11.14
N LYS A 5 -0.97 11.16 -12.35
CA LYS A 5 -0.21 10.77 -13.55
C LYS A 5 1.24 11.27 -13.58
N LEU A 6 1.64 12.11 -12.62
CA LEU A 6 3.01 12.65 -12.54
C LEU A 6 4.05 11.61 -12.15
N PHE A 7 3.64 10.47 -11.57
CA PHE A 7 4.51 9.37 -11.19
C PHE A 7 4.03 8.05 -11.81
N GLN A 8 4.97 7.25 -12.30
CA GLN A 8 4.70 5.94 -12.89
C GLN A 8 5.84 4.98 -12.54
N LEU A 9 5.48 3.77 -12.12
CA LEU A 9 6.45 2.70 -11.90
C LEU A 9 6.98 2.20 -13.24
N THR A 10 8.31 2.23 -13.37
CA THR A 10 9.01 1.60 -14.47
C THR A 10 9.08 0.08 -14.27
N GLU A 11 9.47 -0.65 -15.31
CA GLU A 11 9.70 -2.10 -15.19
C GLU A 11 10.93 -2.42 -14.30
N GLU A 12 11.88 -1.49 -14.19
CA GLU A 12 13.02 -1.62 -13.28
C GLU A 12 12.57 -1.52 -11.81
N ASP A 13 11.70 -0.55 -11.50
CA ASP A 13 11.13 -0.39 -10.15
C ASP A 13 10.35 -1.65 -9.75
N LYS A 14 9.48 -2.14 -10.64
CA LYS A 14 8.71 -3.37 -10.39
C LYS A 14 9.61 -4.59 -10.15
N ALA A 15 10.68 -4.74 -10.94
CA ALA A 15 11.64 -5.82 -10.76
C ALA A 15 12.36 -5.70 -9.41
N HIS A 16 12.79 -4.49 -9.05
CA HIS A 16 13.40 -4.22 -7.75
C HIS A 16 12.46 -4.54 -6.59
N TYR A 17 11.20 -4.11 -6.67
CA TYR A 17 10.20 -4.37 -5.65
C TYR A 17 9.85 -5.86 -5.54
N MET A 18 9.85 -6.62 -6.64
CA MET A 18 9.71 -8.07 -6.58
C MET A 18 10.83 -8.72 -5.75
N ASP A 19 12.08 -8.29 -5.92
CA ASP A 19 13.20 -8.79 -5.11
C ASP A 19 13.06 -8.43 -3.61
N LEU A 20 12.43 -7.30 -3.30
CA LEU A 20 12.11 -6.90 -1.92
C LEU A 20 10.97 -7.74 -1.35
N ILE A 21 9.92 -7.98 -2.13
CA ILE A 21 8.75 -8.78 -1.77
C ILE A 21 9.16 -10.21 -1.41
N GLU A 22 10.10 -10.81 -2.14
CA GLU A 22 10.58 -12.16 -1.83
C GLU A 22 11.15 -12.28 -0.41
N LYS A 23 11.77 -11.19 0.08
CA LYS A 23 12.44 -11.12 1.39
C LYS A 23 11.48 -10.84 2.55
N ILE A 24 10.21 -10.52 2.28
CA ILE A 24 9.25 -10.22 3.34
C ILE A 24 8.98 -11.45 4.20
N ASP A 25 9.10 -11.25 5.52
CA ASP A 25 8.71 -12.21 6.52
C ASP A 25 7.23 -12.02 6.91
N THR A 26 6.40 -12.98 6.49
CA THR A 26 4.96 -13.00 6.76
C THR A 26 4.62 -13.26 8.24
N VAL A 27 5.57 -13.75 9.04
CA VAL A 27 5.36 -14.11 10.47
C VAL A 27 5.17 -12.86 11.34
N HIS A 28 5.73 -11.71 10.92
CA HIS A 28 5.67 -10.45 11.65
C HIS A 28 4.61 -9.46 11.14
N SER A 29 3.72 -9.90 10.25
CA SER A 29 2.61 -9.13 9.68
C SER A 29 1.76 -8.37 10.70
N ARG A 30 1.46 -8.94 11.88
CA ARG A 30 0.69 -8.24 12.93
C ARG A 30 1.32 -6.95 13.43
N ALA A 31 2.65 -6.80 13.32
CA ALA A 31 3.31 -5.56 13.69
C ALA A 31 2.94 -4.42 12.74
N ILE A 32 2.76 -4.71 11.44
CA ILE A 32 2.47 -3.69 10.42
C ILE A 32 1.10 -3.07 10.63
N THR A 33 0.08 -3.87 10.93
CA THR A 33 -1.30 -3.40 11.13
C THR A 33 -1.40 -2.32 12.21
N ARG A 34 -0.65 -2.47 13.30
CA ARG A 34 -0.61 -1.48 14.38
C ARG A 34 0.08 -0.18 13.95
N VAL A 35 1.13 -0.26 13.14
CA VAL A 35 1.84 0.93 12.67
C VAL A 35 0.99 1.67 11.64
N LEU A 36 0.39 0.94 10.70
CA LEU A 36 -0.58 1.46 9.73
C LEU A 36 -1.71 2.25 10.40
N GLY A 37 -2.36 1.65 11.40
CA GLY A 37 -3.45 2.32 12.11
C GLY A 37 -3.02 3.65 12.74
N ARG A 38 -1.77 3.76 13.20
CA ARG A 38 -1.21 5.02 13.72
C ARG A 38 -0.92 6.02 12.60
N LYS A 39 -0.32 5.61 11.48
CA LYS A 39 -0.04 6.49 10.34
C LYS A 39 -1.33 7.07 9.77
N ILE A 40 -2.33 6.23 9.50
CA ILE A 40 -3.66 6.66 9.02
C ILE A 40 -4.34 7.60 10.02
N SER A 41 -4.29 7.30 11.32
CA SER A 41 -4.88 8.20 12.33
C SER A 41 -4.19 9.56 12.35
N GLY A 42 -2.86 9.60 12.22
CA GLY A 42 -2.10 10.85 12.13
C GLY A 42 -2.50 11.68 10.90
N MET A 43 -2.57 11.04 9.74
CA MET A 43 -3.04 11.68 8.50
C MET A 43 -4.46 12.26 8.64
N LEU A 44 -5.37 11.53 9.30
CA LEU A 44 -6.74 12.00 9.56
C LEU A 44 -6.78 13.17 10.55
N ASP A 45 -5.95 13.13 11.61
CA ASP A 45 -5.88 14.16 12.65
C ASP A 45 -5.31 15.50 12.12
N GLU A 46 -4.43 15.46 11.12
CA GLU A 46 -3.93 16.67 10.44
C GLU A 46 -5.04 17.42 9.68
N GLY A 47 -6.13 16.73 9.32
CA GLY A 47 -7.37 17.31 8.83
C GLY A 47 -7.29 17.99 7.46
N ARG A 48 -6.21 17.75 6.71
CA ARG A 48 -5.94 18.36 5.39
C ARG A 48 -5.63 17.35 4.29
N LEU A 49 -6.38 16.25 4.27
CA LEU A 49 -6.20 15.24 3.23
C LEU A 49 -6.58 15.76 1.85
N ASN A 50 -5.67 15.58 0.91
CA ASN A 50 -5.90 15.78 -0.50
C ASN A 50 -6.49 14.50 -1.14
N SER A 51 -6.90 14.57 -2.41
CA SER A 51 -7.54 13.45 -3.10
C SER A 51 -6.65 12.22 -3.27
N VAL A 52 -5.33 12.40 -3.37
CA VAL A 52 -4.34 11.32 -3.49
C VAL A 52 -4.24 10.57 -2.16
N GLU A 53 -4.11 11.31 -1.06
CA GLU A 53 -4.02 10.73 0.29
C GLU A 53 -5.31 9.99 0.68
N VAL A 54 -6.48 10.53 0.31
CA VAL A 54 -7.76 9.83 0.54
C VAL A 54 -7.82 8.51 -0.25
N ALA A 55 -7.44 8.52 -1.53
CA ALA A 55 -7.42 7.30 -2.34
C ALA A 55 -6.44 6.26 -1.78
N LEU A 56 -5.26 6.70 -1.34
CA LEU A 56 -4.26 5.84 -0.71
C LEU A 56 -4.80 5.16 0.56
N ILE A 57 -5.44 5.92 1.44
CA ILE A 57 -6.04 5.39 2.67
C ILE A 57 -7.11 4.34 2.34
N ASP A 58 -7.98 4.61 1.35
CA ASP A 58 -9.02 3.68 0.92
C ASP A 58 -8.42 2.37 0.36
N ASP A 59 -7.38 2.47 -0.45
CA ASP A 59 -6.71 1.30 -1.04
C ASP A 59 -5.94 0.48 0.01
N ILE A 60 -5.26 1.14 0.96
CA ILE A 60 -4.64 0.48 2.11
C ILE A 60 -5.70 -0.23 2.98
N ALA A 61 -6.85 0.41 3.21
CA ALA A 61 -7.97 -0.20 3.93
C ALA A 61 -8.51 -1.44 3.22
N LYS A 62 -8.61 -1.40 1.88
CA LYS A 62 -8.98 -2.55 1.07
C LYS A 62 -7.97 -3.70 1.20
N LEU A 63 -6.68 -3.41 1.15
CA LEU A 63 -5.63 -4.41 1.35
C LEU A 63 -5.67 -5.03 2.75
N MET A 64 -5.94 -4.25 3.80
CA MET A 64 -6.18 -4.76 5.16
C MET A 64 -7.38 -5.70 5.20
N GLY A 65 -8.51 -5.29 4.61
CA GLY A 65 -9.70 -6.12 4.53
C GLY A 65 -9.47 -7.45 3.80
N ILE A 66 -8.64 -7.47 2.75
CA ILE A 66 -8.28 -8.70 2.03
C ILE A 66 -7.54 -9.67 2.96
N LEU A 67 -6.56 -9.21 3.74
CA LEU A 67 -5.83 -10.06 4.69
C LEU A 67 -6.73 -10.59 5.82
N GLU A 68 -7.70 -9.81 6.26
CA GLU A 68 -8.62 -10.21 7.33
C GLU A 68 -9.70 -11.20 6.84
N LEU A 69 -10.26 -10.96 5.65
CA LEU A 69 -11.35 -11.78 5.11
C LEU A 69 -10.86 -13.11 4.54
N TYR A 70 -9.62 -13.18 4.07
CA TYR A 70 -9.06 -14.34 3.40
C TYR A 70 -7.77 -14.83 4.10
N PRO A 71 -7.89 -15.51 5.26
CA PRO A 71 -6.73 -15.98 6.02
C PRO A 71 -5.92 -17.08 5.31
N GLU A 72 -6.49 -17.72 4.28
CA GLU A 72 -5.85 -18.79 3.49
C GLU A 72 -5.27 -18.29 2.16
N LEU A 73 -5.02 -16.99 2.01
CA LEU A 73 -4.40 -16.45 0.81
C LEU A 73 -3.03 -17.11 0.52
N PRO A 74 -2.69 -17.30 -0.77
CA PRO A 74 -1.37 -17.77 -1.14
C PRO A 74 -0.28 -16.87 -0.56
N GLN A 75 0.80 -17.48 -0.02
CA GLN A 75 1.90 -16.73 0.57
C GLN A 75 2.47 -15.62 -0.33
N PRO A 76 2.61 -15.81 -1.67
CA PRO A 76 3.05 -14.72 -2.56
C PRO A 76 2.11 -13.50 -2.53
N VAL A 77 0.80 -13.71 -2.49
CA VAL A 77 -0.20 -12.62 -2.40
C VAL A 77 -0.05 -11.90 -1.06
N VAL A 78 0.06 -12.64 0.04
CA VAL A 78 0.27 -12.05 1.38
C VAL A 78 1.54 -11.19 1.41
N LYS A 79 2.65 -11.67 0.82
CA LYS A 79 3.89 -10.89 0.75
C LYS A 79 3.72 -9.59 -0.03
N LYS A 80 3.05 -9.61 -1.18
CA LYS A 80 2.77 -8.39 -1.98
C LYS A 80 1.94 -7.37 -1.20
N ILE A 81 0.92 -7.83 -0.49
CA ILE A 81 0.10 -6.95 0.35
C ILE A 81 0.93 -6.34 1.48
N LEU A 82 1.71 -7.16 2.19
CA LEU A 82 2.58 -6.68 3.27
C LEU A 82 3.67 -5.72 2.76
N PHE A 83 4.13 -5.89 1.51
CA PHE A 83 5.06 -4.96 0.89
C PHE A 83 4.45 -3.58 0.74
N ALA A 84 3.30 -3.47 0.08
CA ALA A 84 2.61 -2.20 -0.12
C ALA A 84 2.34 -1.49 1.22
N MET A 85 1.94 -2.25 2.24
CA MET A 85 1.75 -1.74 3.60
C MET A 85 3.04 -1.28 4.28
N THR A 86 4.16 -1.96 4.04
CA THR A 86 5.44 -1.60 4.63
C THR A 86 6.03 -0.38 3.95
N TYR A 87 5.91 -0.32 2.63
CA TYR A 87 6.27 0.83 1.81
C TYR A 87 5.54 2.08 2.34
N PHE A 88 4.20 2.00 2.41
CA PHE A 88 3.39 3.09 2.97
C PHE A 88 3.67 3.43 4.42
N VAL A 89 4.24 2.56 5.23
CA VAL A 89 4.58 2.91 6.63
C VAL A 89 5.93 3.64 6.72
N ASP A 90 6.79 3.51 5.71
CA ASP A 90 8.10 4.15 5.71
C ASP A 90 7.98 5.63 5.31
N GLU A 91 8.27 6.54 6.25
CA GLU A 91 8.22 7.99 6.00
C GLU A 91 9.40 8.48 5.12
N ASN A 92 10.40 7.62 4.86
CA ASN A 92 11.59 7.92 4.05
C ASN A 92 11.73 6.94 2.88
N ASP A 93 10.60 6.57 2.28
CA ASP A 93 10.52 5.83 1.03
C ASP A 93 11.14 6.63 -0.15
N GLU A 94 10.79 6.29 -1.40
CA GLU A 94 11.38 6.97 -2.56
C GLU A 94 11.02 8.46 -2.61
N ILE A 95 9.79 8.83 -2.21
CA ILE A 95 9.37 10.23 -2.09
C ILE A 95 8.93 10.50 -0.65
N PRO A 96 9.82 11.00 0.23
CA PRO A 96 9.51 11.18 1.64
C PRO A 96 8.20 11.93 1.91
N ASP A 97 7.40 11.43 2.86
CA ASP A 97 6.08 11.99 3.24
C ASP A 97 6.10 13.51 3.50
N MET A 98 7.24 14.02 4.00
CA MET A 98 7.41 15.44 4.33
C MET A 98 7.36 16.36 3.11
N ILE A 99 7.44 15.83 1.89
CA ILE A 99 7.34 16.60 0.65
C ILE A 99 5.87 16.99 0.43
N PRO A 100 5.50 18.28 0.58
CA PRO A 100 4.11 18.70 0.46
C PRO A 100 3.54 18.35 -0.92
N ASP A 101 2.29 17.89 -0.97
CA ASP A 101 1.55 17.56 -2.21
C ASP A 101 2.10 16.38 -3.04
N TYR A 102 3.32 15.87 -2.77
CA TYR A 102 3.97 14.82 -3.57
C TYR A 102 4.40 13.58 -2.77
N GLY A 103 4.59 13.67 -1.46
CA GLY A 103 5.18 12.62 -0.62
C GLY A 103 4.37 11.32 -0.45
N TYR A 104 3.29 11.15 -1.21
CA TYR A 104 2.47 9.93 -1.23
C TYR A 104 2.18 9.46 -2.67
N LEU A 105 2.87 10.04 -3.67
CA LEU A 105 2.59 9.73 -5.07
C LEU A 105 3.08 8.34 -5.46
N ASP A 106 4.27 7.97 -5.02
CA ASP A 106 4.88 6.66 -5.20
C ASP A 106 4.12 5.60 -4.42
N ASP A 107 3.74 5.87 -3.17
CA ASP A 107 2.85 5.01 -2.38
C ASP A 107 1.60 4.58 -3.14
N VAL A 108 0.87 5.55 -3.68
CA VAL A 108 -0.35 5.28 -4.46
C VAL A 108 -0.03 4.37 -5.64
N LYS A 109 1.08 4.59 -6.34
CA LYS A 109 1.45 3.73 -7.48
C LYS A 109 1.89 2.34 -7.07
N VAL A 110 2.56 2.19 -5.94
CA VAL A 110 2.93 0.89 -5.37
C VAL A 110 1.68 0.12 -4.97
N VAL A 111 0.75 0.78 -4.27
CA VAL A 111 -0.50 0.16 -3.80
C VAL A 111 -1.43 -0.20 -4.98
N GLU A 112 -1.62 0.70 -5.94
CA GLU A 112 -2.39 0.45 -7.17
C GLU A 112 -1.81 -0.76 -7.92
N TRP A 113 -0.49 -0.81 -8.12
CA TRP A 113 0.18 -1.92 -8.78
C TRP A 113 -0.02 -3.26 -8.05
N VAL A 114 0.08 -3.26 -6.72
CA VAL A 114 -0.15 -4.48 -5.93
C VAL A 114 -1.60 -4.93 -6.03
N ILE A 115 -2.57 -4.01 -5.96
CA ILE A 115 -3.99 -4.33 -6.12
C ILE A 115 -4.25 -4.97 -7.49
N ASP A 116 -3.72 -4.36 -8.55
CA ASP A 116 -3.90 -4.84 -9.92
C ASP A 116 -3.27 -6.22 -10.15
N ASP A 117 -2.13 -6.51 -9.52
CA ASP A 117 -1.45 -7.80 -9.62
C ASP A 117 -2.20 -8.93 -8.89
N ILE A 118 -2.81 -8.63 -7.73
CA ILE A 118 -3.46 -9.66 -6.89
C ILE A 118 -4.94 -9.86 -7.21
N GLN A 119 -5.58 -8.97 -7.99
CA GLN A 119 -7.04 -8.98 -8.19
C GLN A 119 -7.58 -10.31 -8.74
N ASP A 120 -6.82 -10.99 -9.60
CA ASP A 120 -7.20 -12.29 -10.18
C ASP A 120 -6.90 -13.48 -9.25
N GLN A 121 -6.20 -13.23 -8.15
CA GLN A 121 -5.75 -14.23 -7.17
C GLN A 121 -6.58 -14.21 -5.88
N ILE A 122 -7.48 -13.22 -5.74
CA ILE A 122 -8.39 -13.08 -4.60
C ILE A 122 -9.82 -13.44 -5.01
N PRO A 123 -10.64 -14.01 -4.10
CA PRO A 123 -12.05 -14.23 -4.40
C PRO A 123 -12.74 -12.90 -4.74
N PRO A 124 -13.70 -12.90 -5.68
CA PRO A 124 -14.39 -11.67 -6.07
C PRO A 124 -15.05 -11.04 -4.86
N MET A 125 -14.61 -9.81 -4.52
CA MET A 125 -15.21 -9.04 -3.43
C MET A 125 -16.66 -8.75 -3.80
N THR A 126 -17.59 -9.52 -3.24
CA THR A 126 -19.01 -9.27 -3.43
C THR A 126 -19.31 -8.00 -2.63
N LYS A 127 -19.48 -6.86 -3.34
CA LYS A 127 -20.04 -5.66 -2.72
C LYS A 127 -21.40 -6.06 -2.12
N SER A 128 -21.47 -6.11 -0.78
CA SER A 128 -22.77 -6.11 -0.08
C SER A 128 -23.34 -4.70 -0.10
#